data_AF-A0A3D5X9H0-F1
#
_entry.id   AF-A0A3D5X9H0-F1
#
_cell.length_a   1.000
_cell.length_b   1.000
_cell.length_c   1.000
_cell.angle_alpha   90.00
_cell.angle_beta   90.00
_cell.angle_gamma   90.00
#
_symmetry.space_group_name_H-M   'P 1'
#
loop_
_entity.id
_entity.type
_entity.pdbx_description
1 polymer ?
#
loop_
_entity_poly.entity_id
_entity_poly.type
_entity_poly.pdbx_seq_one_letter_code
_entity_poly.pdbx_strand_id
1 'polypeptide(L)' 'MTDPFFERFNFENYGGTPIIGVNAPVIIGHGVSNDKAIMNMILQTGTVISTNLCNRIKEAFS' A
#
# COMPACT_ATOMS: atom_id res chain seq x y z
N MET A 1 8.47 13.89 -21.76
CA MET A 1 9.42 12.76 -21.84
C MET A 1 9.62 12.27 -20.42
N THR A 2 8.94 11.19 -20.04
CA THR A 2 9.04 10.60 -18.70
C THR A 2 10.21 9.62 -18.69
N ASP A 3 11.22 9.91 -17.87
CA ASP A 3 12.40 9.06 -17.71
C ASP A 3 12.02 7.86 -16.83
N PRO A 4 12.32 6.62 -17.24
CA PRO A 4 12.05 5.41 -16.45
C PRO A 4 12.68 5.41 -15.06
N PHE A 5 13.76 6.16 -14.84
CA PHE A 5 14.39 6.33 -13.53
C PHE A 5 13.51 7.17 -12.59
N PHE A 6 12.97 8.30 -13.08
CA PHE A 6 12.12 9.19 -12.28
C PHE A 6 10.73 8.59 -12.01
N GLU A 7 10.21 7.77 -12.92
CA GLU A 7 8.94 7.04 -12.73
C GLU A 7 8.93 6.08 -11.53
N ARG A 8 10.09 5.58 -11.10
CA ARG A 8 10.20 4.72 -9.91
C ARG A 8 10.01 5.46 -8.59
N PHE A 9 10.18 6.78 -8.59
CA PHE A 9 9.88 7.61 -7.44
C PHE A 9 8.40 8.01 -7.39
N ASN A 10 7.64 7.69 -8.44
CA ASN A 10 6.24 8.02 -8.52
C ASN A 10 5.43 6.99 -7.70
N PHE A 11 5.10 7.39 -6.47
CA PHE A 11 4.38 6.59 -5.47
C PHE A 11 3.06 6.02 -6.00
N GLU A 12 2.44 6.70 -6.96
CA GLU A 12 1.22 6.26 -7.64
C GLU A 12 1.35 4.90 -8.36
N ASN A 13 2.57 4.53 -8.77
CA ASN A 13 2.83 3.25 -9.45
C ASN A 13 2.83 2.04 -8.49
N TYR A 14 2.98 2.27 -7.18
CA TYR A 14 3.09 1.21 -6.17
C TYR A 14 1.83 1.08 -5.30
N GLY A 15 1.03 2.15 -5.20
CA GLY A 15 -0.19 2.19 -4.42
C GLY A 15 -0.06 3.11 -3.20
N GLY A 16 -0.66 2.71 -2.10
CA GLY A 16 -0.76 3.53 -0.88
C GLY A 16 0.19 3.02 0.20
N THR A 17 0.48 3.84 1.20
CA THR A 17 1.34 3.43 2.30
C THR A 17 0.53 2.61 3.31
N PRO A 18 0.93 1.36 3.63
CA PRO A 18 0.29 0.59 4.69
C PRO A 18 0.63 1.17 6.06
N ILE A 19 -0.38 1.32 6.90
CA ILE A 19 -0.23 1.72 8.30
C ILE A 19 -0.13 0.46 9.16
N ILE A 20 0.96 0.37 9.91
CA ILE A 20 1.29 -0.75 10.79
C ILE A 20 1.05 -0.32 12.24
N GLY A 21 0.77 -1.28 13.13
CA GLY A 21 0.49 -1.02 14.55
C GLY A 21 -0.99 -0.80 14.86
N VAL A 22 -1.86 -1.01 13.86
CA VAL A 22 -3.32 -1.02 14.00
C VAL A 22 -3.86 -2.45 13.88
N ASN A 23 -5.06 -2.69 14.41
CA ASN A 23 -5.66 -4.02 14.49
C ASN A 23 -6.28 -4.54 13.17
N ALA A 24 -6.22 -3.77 12.09
CA ALA A 24 -6.75 -4.13 10.79
C ALA A 24 -5.91 -3.50 9.67
N PRO A 25 -5.92 -4.05 8.44
CA PRO A 25 -5.26 -3.43 7.30
C PRO A 25 -5.77 -2.01 7.03
N VAL A 26 -4.86 -1.04 7.05
CA VAL A 26 -5.15 0.37 6.71
C VAL A 26 -4.14 0.83 5.68
N ILE A 27 -4.61 1.42 4.58
CA ILE A 27 -3.79 1.93 3.48
C ILE A 27 -4.12 3.43 3.31
N ILE A 28 -3.10 4.27 3.28
CA ILE A 28 -3.23 5.71 3.07
C ILE A 28 -2.69 6.09 1.69
N GLY A 29 -3.55 6.71 0.88
CA GLY A 29 -3.17 7.30 -0.42
C GLY A 29 -2.65 8.72 -0.28
N HIS A 30 -2.01 9.21 -1.35
CA HIS A 30 -1.65 10.62 -1.45
C HIS A 30 -2.88 11.46 -1.84
N GLY A 31 -2.95 12.71 -1.36
CA GLY A 31 -4.11 13.59 -1.62
C GLY A 31 -4.34 13.95 -3.09
N VAL A 32 -3.36 13.72 -3.96
CA VAL A 32 -3.42 13.96 -5.42
C VAL A 32 -3.56 12.67 -6.23
N SER A 33 -3.96 11.55 -5.61
CA SER A 33 -4.06 10.26 -6.29
C SER A 33 -4.99 10.27 -7.51
N ASN A 34 -4.47 9.82 -8.64
CA ASN A 34 -5.24 9.53 -9.85
C ASN A 34 -5.93 8.15 -9.83
N ASP A 35 -6.70 7.85 -10.87
CA ASP A 35 -7.42 6.58 -11.07
C ASP A 35 -6.52 5.35 -10.94
N LYS A 36 -5.33 5.37 -11.54
CA LYS A 36 -4.34 4.30 -11.45
C LYS A 36 -3.85 4.08 -10.01
N ALA A 37 -3.59 5.17 -9.27
CA ALA A 37 -3.18 5.11 -7.88
C ALA A 37 -4.28 4.49 -7.00
N ILE A 38 -5.54 4.87 -7.20
CA ILE A 38 -6.69 4.27 -6.49
C ILE A 38 -6.80 2.76 -6.79
N MET A 39 -6.71 2.37 -8.06
CA MET A 39 -6.75 0.95 -8.46
C MET A 39 -5.64 0.14 -7.77
N ASN A 40 -4.41 0.64 -7.80
CA ASN A 40 -3.27 -0.02 -7.16
C ASN A 40 -3.46 -0.12 -5.64
N MET A 41 -4.01 0.91 -4.99
CA MET A 41 -4.33 0.86 -3.55
C MET A 41 -5.33 -0.25 -3.20
N ILE A 42 -6.36 -0.47 -4.02
CA ILE A 42 -7.35 -1.53 -3.80
C ILE A 42 -6.68 -2.91 -3.92
N LEU A 43 -5.89 -3.12 -4.97
CA LEU A 43 -5.16 -4.38 -5.20
C LEU A 43 -4.15 -4.67 -4.07
N GLN A 44 -3.43 -3.64 -3.64
CA GLN A 44 -2.50 -3.73 -2.51
C GLN A 44 -3.25 -4.06 -1.21
N THR A 45 -4.39 -3.42 -0.94
CA THR A 45 -5.22 -3.71 0.23
C THR A 45 -5.65 -5.18 0.26
N GLY A 46 -6.11 -5.71 -0.88
CA GLY A 46 -6.46 -7.12 -1.02
C GLY A 46 -5.31 -8.06 -0.70
N THR A 47 -4.09 -7.71 -1.13
CA THR A 47 -2.87 -8.47 -0.83
C THR A 47 -2.51 -8.45 0.66
N VAL A 48 -2.65 -7.30 1.33
CA VAL A 48 -2.39 -7.19 2.77
C VAL A 48 -3.41 -8.03 3.57
N ILE A 49 -4.67 -8.04 3.15
CA ILE A 49 -5.70 -8.89 3.76
C ILE A 49 -5.36 -10.38 3.56
N SER A 50 -5.03 -10.80 2.32
CA SER A 50 -4.77 -12.22 2.03
C SER A 50 -3.52 -12.77 2.71
N THR A 51 -2.54 -11.92 3.02
CA THR A 51 -1.31 -12.32 3.72
C THR A 51 -1.51 -12.49 5.23
N ASN A 52 -2.66 -12.06 5.77
CA ASN A 52 -2.96 -12.05 7.20
C ASN A 52 -1.90 -11.30 8.02
N LEU A 53 -1.39 -10.18 7.48
CA LEU A 53 -0.22 -9.46 7.99
C LEU A 53 -0.38 -9.04 9.46
N CYS A 54 -1.53 -8.51 9.85
CA CYS A 54 -1.79 -8.06 11.22
C CYS A 54 -1.62 -9.18 12.25
N ASN A 55 -2.09 -10.40 11.93
CA ASN A 55 -1.97 -11.54 12.84
C ASN A 55 -0.51 -12.02 12.92
N ARG A 56 0.19 -12.10 11.77
CA ARG A 56 1.62 -12.46 11.75
C ARG A 56 2.48 -11.52 12.58
N ILE A 57 2.18 -10.22 12.54
CA ILE A 57 2.88 -9.22 13.37
C ILE A 57 2.57 -9.48 14.85
N LYS A 58 1.29 -9.69 15.22
CA LYS A 58 0.93 -10.00 16.62
C LYS A 58 1.66 -11.24 17.13
N GLU A 59 1.68 -12.32 16.34
CA GLU A 59 2.38 -13.57 16.67
C GLU A 59 3.89 -13.37 16.86
N ALA A 60 4.53 -12.52 16.06
CA ALA A 60 5.96 -12.25 16.17
C ALA A 60 6.36 -11.46 17.43
N PHE A 61 5.42 -10.76 18.05
CA PHE A 61 5.63 -9.94 19.26
C PHE A 61 4.86 -10.45 20.49
N SER A 62 4.26 -11.65 20.42
CA SER A 62 3.65 -12.35 21.56
C SER A 62 4.65 -13.30 22.20
#